data_AF-A0A8C3ULW0-F1
#
_entry.id   AF-A0A8C3ULW0-F1
#
_cell.length_a   1.000
_cell.length_b   1.000
_cell.length_c   1.000
_cell.angle_alpha   90.00
_cell.angle_beta   90.00
_cell.angle_gamma   90.00
#
_symmetry.space_group_name_H-M   'P 1'
#
loop_
_entity.id
_entity.type
_entity.pdbx_description
1 polymer ?
#
loop_
_entity_poly.entity_id
_entity_poly.type
_entity_poly.pdbx_seq_one_letter_code
_entity_poly.pdbx_strand_id
1 'polypeptide(L)'
;FSWPFREPVTTEEAEDYFEVISNPMDFQTMQSKCSCGSYRSVQEFLSDMKQVFSNAERYNQNGSHVLSCLEKTEQCLIDMVHKHLPGHTYARRKRKKLSARCQGLEEQEGDSESEPLDHSRGQKRKK
;
A
#
# COMPACT_ATOMS: atom_id res chain seq x y z
N PHE A 1 -9.48 -11.74 12.39
CA PHE A 1 -9.61 -10.78 11.28
C PHE A 1 -8.49 -9.73 11.25
N SER A 2 -7.56 -9.68 12.21
CA SER A 2 -6.47 -8.69 12.23
C SER A 2 -5.13 -9.16 11.66
N TRP A 3 -5.07 -10.37 11.08
CA TRP A 3 -3.81 -11.02 10.72
C TRP A 3 -2.89 -10.18 9.81
N PRO A 4 -3.38 -9.37 8.82
CA PRO A 4 -2.49 -8.60 7.94
C PRO A 4 -1.76 -7.45 8.63
N PHE A 5 -2.13 -7.11 9.87
CA PHE A 5 -1.63 -5.93 10.58
C PHE A 5 -0.77 -6.30 11.78
N ARG A 6 -0.54 -7.60 12.01
CA ARG A 6 0.11 -8.10 13.23
C ARG A 6 1.61 -7.88 13.21
N GLU A 7 2.23 -7.99 12.04
CA GLU A 7 3.66 -7.91 11.84
C GLU A 7 3.97 -6.87 10.74
N PRO A 8 5.21 -6.34 10.70
CA PRO A 8 5.63 -5.45 9.63
C PRO A 8 5.51 -6.13 8.26
N VAL A 9 5.03 -5.39 7.27
CA VAL A 9 4.99 -5.88 5.87
C VAL A 9 6.42 -6.03 5.35
N THR A 10 6.72 -7.16 4.70
CA THR A 10 8.04 -7.41 4.11
C THR A 10 8.04 -7.25 2.59
N THR A 11 9.22 -7.09 1.99
CA THR A 11 9.36 -6.99 0.53
C THR A 11 8.99 -8.28 -0.19
N GLU A 12 9.07 -9.43 0.48
CA GLU A 12 8.63 -10.73 -0.05
C GLU A 12 7.11 -10.82 -0.16
N GLU A 13 6.39 -10.14 0.73
CA GLU A 13 4.92 -10.06 0.69
C GLU A 13 4.44 -9.01 -0.33
N ALA A 14 5.21 -7.94 -0.48
CA ALA A 14 4.83 -6.75 -1.25
C ALA A 14 6.09 -6.00 -1.74
N GLU A 15 6.53 -6.29 -2.96
CA GLU A 15 7.82 -5.84 -3.51
C GLU A 15 7.98 -4.30 -3.54
N ASP A 16 6.91 -3.57 -3.91
CA ASP A 16 6.89 -2.11 -4.06
C ASP A 16 6.37 -1.38 -2.80
N TYR A 17 6.17 -2.08 -1.68
CA TYR A 17 5.49 -1.53 -0.51
C TYR A 17 6.13 -0.25 0.02
N PHE A 18 7.46 -0.25 0.17
CA PHE A 18 8.21 0.88 0.72
C PHE A 18 8.40 2.03 -0.26
N GLU A 19 8.12 1.83 -1.56
CA GLU A 19 8.05 2.91 -2.55
C GLU A 19 6.71 3.65 -2.44
N VAL A 20 5.63 2.91 -2.15
CA VAL A 20 4.27 3.45 -2.05
C VAL A 20 3.96 4.02 -0.66
N ILE A 21 4.44 3.37 0.41
CA ILE A 21 4.15 3.66 1.81
C ILE A 21 5.38 4.25 2.51
N SER A 22 5.31 5.55 2.81
CA SER A 22 6.43 6.28 3.41
C SER A 22 6.63 6.01 4.90
N ASN A 23 5.55 5.70 5.64
CA ASN A 23 5.59 5.50 7.09
C ASN A 23 4.93 4.16 7.45
N PRO A 24 5.64 3.03 7.32
CA PRO A 24 5.14 1.71 7.73
C PRO A 24 4.76 1.70 9.22
N MET A 25 3.73 0.93 9.57
CA MET A 25 3.30 0.72 10.95
C MET A 25 2.47 -0.57 11.03
N ASP A 26 2.61 -1.28 12.15
CA ASP A 26 1.97 -2.57 12.43
C ASP A 26 1.80 -2.77 13.95
N PHE A 27 1.03 -3.78 14.36
CA PHE A 27 0.70 -3.98 15.77
C PHE A 27 1.87 -4.48 16.62
N GLN A 28 2.84 -5.21 16.05
CA GLN A 28 4.04 -5.61 16.78
C GLN A 28 4.89 -4.37 17.10
N THR A 29 5.11 -3.48 16.13
CA THR A 29 5.80 -2.21 16.35
C THR A 29 5.07 -1.35 17.39
N MET A 30 3.73 -1.24 17.29
CA MET A 30 2.94 -0.50 18.28
C MET A 30 3.01 -1.12 19.68
N GLN A 31 3.02 -2.45 19.78
CA GLN A 31 3.20 -3.16 21.04
C GLN A 31 4.56 -2.82 21.66
N SER A 32 5.64 -2.87 20.88
CA SER A 32 6.98 -2.46 21.35
C SER A 32 7.00 -1.00 21.81
N LYS A 33 6.41 -0.07 21.04
CA LYS A 33 6.30 1.35 21.43
C LYS A 33 5.55 1.52 22.76
N CYS A 34 4.49 0.74 22.98
CA CYS A 34 3.75 0.75 24.25
C CYS A 34 4.61 0.24 25.41
N SER A 35 5.26 -0.92 25.25
CA SER A 35 6.12 -1.52 26.28
C SER A 35 7.34 -0.68 26.63
N CYS A 36 7.88 0.08 25.67
CA CYS A 36 9.00 1.01 25.89
C CYS A 36 8.55 2.38 26.45
N GLY A 37 7.25 2.61 26.67
CA GLY A 37 6.75 3.89 27.15
C GLY A 37 6.89 5.04 26.14
N SER A 38 6.95 4.71 24.85
CA SER A 38 7.11 5.70 23.76
C SER A 38 5.86 6.53 23.51
N TYR A 39 4.68 6.02 23.87
CA TYR A 39 3.43 6.79 23.81
C TYR A 39 3.25 7.63 25.07
N ARG A 40 3.16 8.96 24.91
CA ARG A 40 2.89 9.91 26.00
C ARG A 40 1.40 10.16 26.21
N SER A 41 0.57 9.74 25.25
CA SER A 41 -0.87 9.87 25.31
C SER A 41 -1.59 8.77 24.54
N VAL A 42 -2.86 8.53 24.89
CA VAL A 42 -3.75 7.64 24.13
C VAL A 42 -3.88 8.11 22.68
N GLN A 43 -3.87 9.42 22.45
CA GLN A 43 -3.98 10.03 21.13
C GLN A 43 -2.84 9.63 20.21
N GLU A 44 -1.61 9.51 20.71
CA GLU A 44 -0.46 9.04 19.92
C GLU A 44 -0.64 7.56 19.52
N PHE A 45 -1.08 6.70 20.45
CA PHE A 45 -1.40 5.31 20.14
C PHE A 45 -2.51 5.20 19.07
N LEU A 46 -3.59 5.98 19.22
CA LEU A 46 -4.67 6.00 18.23
C LEU A 46 -4.22 6.61 16.89
N SER A 47 -3.20 7.46 16.88
CA SER A 47 -2.61 7.99 15.65
C SER A 47 -1.91 6.89 14.86
N ASP A 48 -1.12 6.04 15.52
CA ASP A 48 -0.49 4.89 14.86
C ASP A 48 -1.53 3.87 14.38
N MET A 49 -2.61 3.62 15.14
CA MET A 49 -3.73 2.79 14.66
C MET A 49 -4.30 3.33 13.34
N LYS A 50 -4.47 4.66 13.23
CA LYS A 50 -4.92 5.28 11.98
C LYS A 50 -3.89 5.12 10.87
N GLN A 51 -2.59 5.15 11.19
CA GLN A 51 -1.51 4.95 10.21
C GLN A 51 -1.57 3.55 9.61
N VAL A 52 -1.73 2.50 10.43
CA VAL A 52 -1.90 1.10 9.97
C VAL A 52 -3.02 1.00 8.93
N PHE A 53 -4.21 1.51 9.26
CA PHE A 53 -5.36 1.41 8.35
C PHE A 53 -5.24 2.32 7.13
N SER A 54 -4.63 3.49 7.27
CA SER A 54 -4.43 4.41 6.14
C SER A 54 -3.40 3.87 5.14
N ASN A 55 -2.35 3.19 5.61
CA ASN A 55 -1.39 2.50 4.76
C ASN A 55 -2.07 1.36 3.99
N ALA A 56 -2.87 0.55 4.69
CA ALA A 56 -3.61 -0.54 4.08
C ALA A 56 -4.55 -0.04 2.97
N GLU A 57 -5.34 1.02 3.20
CA GLU A 57 -6.20 1.64 2.17
C GLU A 57 -5.41 2.28 1.02
N ARG A 58 -4.18 2.74 1.25
CA ARG A 58 -3.34 3.34 0.23
C ARG A 58 -2.71 2.30 -0.69
N TYR A 59 -2.24 1.19 -0.12
CA TYR A 59 -1.52 0.16 -0.84
C TYR A 59 -2.46 -0.85 -1.53
N ASN A 60 -3.51 -1.28 -0.83
CA ASN A 60 -4.33 -2.39 -1.30
C ASN A 60 -5.48 -1.93 -2.21
N GLN A 61 -5.77 -2.73 -3.23
CA GLN A 61 -6.90 -2.51 -4.13
C GLN A 61 -8.25 -2.66 -3.41
N ASN A 62 -9.24 -1.93 -3.91
CA ASN A 62 -10.63 -2.03 -3.43
C ASN A 62 -11.15 -3.47 -3.56
N GLY A 63 -11.83 -3.95 -2.51
CA GLY A 63 -12.37 -5.32 -2.49
C GLY A 63 -11.36 -6.40 -2.11
N SER A 64 -10.09 -6.05 -1.89
CA SER A 64 -9.08 -7.00 -1.38
C SER A 64 -9.46 -7.56 0.00
N HIS A 65 -8.98 -8.77 0.28
CA HIS A 65 -9.20 -9.42 1.56
C HIS A 65 -8.56 -8.65 2.73
N VAL A 66 -7.46 -7.93 2.48
CA VAL A 66 -6.80 -7.06 3.48
C VAL A 66 -7.73 -5.92 3.90
N LEU A 67 -8.41 -5.26 2.95
CA LEU A 67 -9.37 -4.20 3.30
C LEU A 67 -10.63 -4.75 3.98
N SER A 68 -11.05 -5.97 3.66
CA SER A 68 -12.11 -6.65 4.41
C SER A 68 -11.71 -6.94 5.87
N CYS A 69 -10.43 -7.29 6.09
CA CYS A 69 -9.85 -7.47 7.42
C CYS A 69 -9.72 -6.14 8.17
N LEU A 70 -9.37 -5.05 7.46
CA LEU A 70 -9.31 -3.70 8.00
C LEU A 70 -10.63 -3.28 8.61
N GLU A 71 -11.73 -3.38 7.87
CA GLU A 71 -13.05 -2.93 8.33
C GLU A 71 -13.45 -3.60 9.65
N LYS A 72 -13.25 -4.92 9.75
CA LYS A 72 -13.55 -5.69 10.97
C LYS A 72 -12.61 -5.31 12.12
N THR A 73 -11.33 -5.09 11.82
CA THR A 73 -10.32 -4.71 12.83
C THR A 73 -10.58 -3.31 13.37
N GLU A 74 -10.91 -2.37 12.51
CA GLU A 74 -11.23 -0.99 12.86
C GLU A 74 -12.53 -0.92 13.68
N GLN A 75 -13.55 -1.71 13.34
CA GLN A 75 -14.76 -1.78 14.15
C GLN A 75 -14.47 -2.32 15.56
N CYS A 76 -13.68 -3.38 15.67
CA CYS A 76 -13.26 -3.91 16.97
C CYS A 76 -12.49 -2.87 17.80
N LEU A 77 -11.61 -2.09 17.16
CA LEU A 77 -10.90 -0.99 17.82
C LEU A 77 -11.88 0.05 18.39
N ILE A 78 -12.89 0.46 17.61
CA ILE A 78 -13.91 1.42 18.06
C ILE A 78 -14.61 0.91 19.32
N ASP A 79 -15.05 -0.35 19.30
CA ASP A 79 -15.75 -0.97 20.42
C ASP A 79 -14.86 -1.05 21.67
N MET A 80 -13.58 -1.40 21.50
CA MET A 80 -12.61 -1.43 22.59
C MET A 80 -12.32 -0.04 23.16
N VAL A 81 -12.13 0.97 22.32
CA VAL A 81 -11.89 2.36 22.75
C VAL A 81 -13.08 2.86 23.56
N HIS A 82 -14.30 2.64 23.07
CA HIS A 82 -15.51 3.03 23.78
C HIS A 82 -15.63 2.33 25.15
N LYS A 83 -15.30 1.03 25.22
CA LYS A 83 -15.42 0.24 26.45
C LYS A 83 -14.32 0.52 27.48
N HIS A 84 -13.09 0.69 27.04
CA HIS A 84 -11.91 0.68 27.92
C HIS A 84 -11.23 2.06 28.07
N LEU A 85 -11.52 3.02 27.19
CA LEU A 85 -10.92 4.35 27.18
C LEU A 85 -12.01 5.44 27.16
N PRO A 86 -12.88 5.50 28.18
CA PRO A 86 -13.94 6.50 28.24
C PRO A 86 -13.33 7.92 28.22
N GLY A 87 -13.94 8.81 27.43
CA GLY A 87 -13.41 10.17 27.19
C GLY A 87 -12.46 10.28 25.99
N HIS A 88 -11.98 9.16 25.45
CA HIS A 88 -11.28 9.12 24.18
C HIS A 88 -12.23 8.70 23.05
N THR A 89 -12.02 9.26 21.86
CA THR A 89 -12.76 8.88 20.67
C THR A 89 -11.79 8.45 19.57
N TYR A 90 -12.18 7.42 18.83
CA TYR A 90 -11.50 7.02 17.62
C TYR A 90 -12.33 7.45 16.42
N ALA A 91 -11.78 8.36 15.61
CA ALA A 91 -12.36 8.79 14.35
C ALA A 91 -11.27 8.88 13.28
N ARG A 92 -11.48 8.18 12.17
CA ARG A 92 -10.62 8.21 10.98
C ARG A 92 -11.47 8.63 9.78
N ARG A 93 -10.98 9.61 9.02
CA ARG A 93 -11.65 10.03 7.78
C ARG A 93 -11.36 8.97 6.72
N LYS A 94 -12.36 8.19 6.32
CA LYS A 94 -12.26 7.32 5.14
C LYS A 94 -12.15 8.19 3.90
N ARG A 95 -11.21 7.89 3.00
CA ARG A 95 -11.14 8.58 1.71
C ARG A 95 -12.45 8.35 0.96
N LYS A 96 -13.08 9.44 0.46
CA LYS A 96 -14.26 9.32 -0.40
C LYS A 96 -13.86 8.54 -1.65
N LYS A 97 -14.66 7.53 -2.00
CA LYS A 97 -14.59 6.82 -3.29
C LYS A 97 -14.62 7.84 -4.42
N LEU A 98 -13.48 8.11 -5.05
CA LEU A 98 -13.51 8.58 -6.43
C LEU A 98 -13.91 7.36 -7.25
N SER A 99 -15.11 7.43 -7.84
CA SER A 99 -15.57 6.45 -8.83
C SER A 99 -14.50 6.36 -9.93
N ALA A 100 -13.81 5.24 -10.02
CA ALA A 100 -12.82 5.00 -11.07
C ALA A 100 -13.57 4.73 -12.38
N ARG A 101 -13.70 5.78 -13.20
CA ARG A 101 -13.91 5.66 -14.64
C ARG A 101 -12.52 5.70 -15.30
N CYS A 102 -12.19 4.62 -16.01
CA CYS A 102 -11.03 4.44 -16.91
C CYS A 102 -9.65 4.32 -16.21
N GLN A 103 -8.72 3.47 -16.62
CA GLN A 103 -8.41 2.99 -17.97
C GLN A 103 -7.98 1.52 -17.94
N GLY A 104 -8.63 0.69 -18.77
CA GLY A 104 -7.94 -0.40 -19.45
C GLY A 104 -7.36 0.16 -20.74
N LEU A 105 -6.10 -0.14 -21.00
CA LEU A 105 -5.51 -0.22 -22.33
C LEU A 105 -4.53 -1.39 -22.28
N GLU A 106 -5.05 -2.57 -22.63
CA GLU A 106 -4.27 -3.59 -23.30
C GLU A 106 -4.07 -3.08 -24.74
N GLU A 107 -2.84 -2.75 -25.10
CA GLU A 107 -2.41 -2.75 -26.51
C GLU A 107 -1.06 -3.47 -26.55
N GLN A 108 -1.16 -4.77 -26.79
CA GLN A 108 -0.15 -5.57 -27.47
C GLN A 108 -0.23 -5.20 -28.97
N GLU A 109 0.92 -5.13 -29.64
CA GLU A 109 1.18 -5.28 -31.09
C GLU A 109 2.30 -4.32 -31.51
N GLY A 110 3.45 -4.90 -31.87
CA GLY A 110 4.64 -4.19 -32.30
C GLY A 110 5.71 -5.15 -32.80
N ASP A 111 5.31 -6.10 -33.64
CA ASP A 111 6.22 -6.85 -34.51
C ASP A 111 6.68 -5.94 -35.66
N SER A 112 7.98 -5.78 -35.83
CA SER A 112 8.60 -5.22 -37.04
C SER A 112 10.08 -5.60 -37.07
N GLU A 113 10.34 -6.75 -37.68
CA GLU A 113 11.61 -7.08 -38.34
C GLU A 113 11.99 -5.99 -39.35
N SER A 114 13.23 -5.51 -39.32
CA SER A 114 13.93 -5.04 -40.52
C SER A 114 15.45 -4.99 -40.31
N GLU A 115 16.15 -5.94 -40.92
CA GLU A 115 17.56 -5.81 -41.32
C GLU A 115 17.59 -5.45 -42.82
N PRO A 116 18.53 -4.60 -43.28
CA PRO A 116 19.39 -5.12 -44.34
C PRO A 116 20.87 -4.74 -44.21
N LEU A 117 21.68 -5.72 -44.63
CA LEU A 117 23.13 -5.78 -44.65
C LEU A 117 23.81 -4.75 -45.57
N ASP A 118 24.99 -4.34 -45.10
CA ASP A 118 26.06 -3.60 -45.76
C ASP A 118 26.48 -4.19 -47.12
N HIS A 119 26.65 -3.34 -48.13
CA HIS A 119 27.63 -3.60 -49.19
C HIS A 119 28.27 -2.30 -49.69
N SER A 120 29.51 -2.11 -49.23
CA SER A 120 30.46 -1.11 -49.68
C SER A 120 30.93 -1.27 -51.14
N ARG A 121 30.90 -0.13 -51.85
CA ARG A 121 31.86 0.42 -52.84
C ARG A 121 32.62 -0.54 -53.80
N GLY A 122 32.40 -0.35 -55.11
CA GLY A 122 33.27 -0.81 -56.20
C GLY A 122 33.44 0.26 -57.29
N GLN A 123 34.69 0.51 -57.69
CA GLN A 123 35.14 1.60 -58.58
C GLN A 123 34.96 1.33 -60.10
N LYS A 124 34.84 2.44 -60.84
CA LYS A 124 35.14 2.73 -62.27
C LYS A 124 35.92 1.67 -63.06
N ARG A 125 35.52 1.41 -64.33
CA ARG A 125 36.41 1.43 -65.52
C ARG A 125 35.66 1.71 -66.84
N LYS A 126 36.35 2.43 -67.73
CA LYS A 126 36.03 2.82 -69.12
C LYS A 126 36.02 1.64 -70.09
N LYS A 127 35.21 1.72 -71.15
CA LYS A 127 35.65 1.62 -72.56
C LYS A 127 34.60 2.25 -73.46
#